data_AF-A0A956B0L6-F1
#
_entry.id   AF-A0A956B0L6-F1
#
_cell.length_a   1.000
_cell.length_b   1.000
_cell.length_c   1.000
_cell.angle_alpha   90.00
_cell.angle_beta   90.00
_cell.angle_gamma   90.00
#
_symmetry.space_group_name_H-M   'P 1'
#
loop_
_entity.id
_entity.type
_entity.pdbx_description
1 polymer ?
#
loop_
_entity_poly.entity_id
_entity_poly.type
_entity_poly.pdbx_seq_one_letter_code
_entity_poly.pdbx_strand_id
1 'polypeptide(L)'
;TVDGGGPERWVSDGGGIAMPADPQGFVASNNDIGVNGWSDGGRDAFDGYGSTRMTVGGVAQQVDVSLGVRQFNVGGMAVRLTSEFVSNVWRLRYEPVFANDETLVDFSITGNMGSDGGIRAQQPRVEFAGRQLTYLFTTDAGPGDPPVVHLFVPSDPEQIGAVTYANAGDNVTITVRQITLPATFYVALSYAAGLANPGVVANALVDDLEIQAGGGGADAPRFGNYELTVDEQ
;
A
#
# COMPACT_ATOMS: atom_id res chain seq x y z
N THR A 1 -32.30 -3.72 -12.22
CA THR A 1 -31.60 -3.62 -10.93
C THR A 1 -30.62 -2.48 -11.09
N VAL A 2 -30.88 -1.34 -10.46
CA VAL A 2 -29.96 -0.20 -10.49
C VAL A 2 -29.01 -0.42 -9.33
N ASP A 3 -27.78 -0.84 -9.62
CA ASP A 3 -26.75 -1.01 -8.61
C ASP A 3 -26.40 0.38 -8.08
N GLY A 4 -26.89 0.69 -6.88
CA GLY A 4 -26.70 2.00 -6.26
C GLY A 4 -25.33 2.21 -5.63
N GLY A 5 -24.36 1.35 -5.93
CA GLY A 5 -22.98 1.47 -5.46
C GLY A 5 -22.19 2.46 -6.33
N GLY A 6 -21.32 3.25 -5.71
CA GLY A 6 -20.27 3.96 -6.45
C GLY A 6 -19.30 2.99 -7.13
N PRO A 7 -18.31 3.49 -7.89
CA PRO A 7 -17.34 2.65 -8.58
C PRO A 7 -16.62 1.71 -7.60
N GLU A 8 -16.29 0.51 -8.07
CA GLU A 8 -15.57 -0.51 -7.31
C GLU A 8 -14.34 0.08 -6.62
N ARG A 9 -14.13 -0.27 -5.35
CA ARG A 9 -12.94 0.13 -4.58
C ARG A 9 -12.21 -1.09 -4.06
N TRP A 10 -10.89 -1.05 -4.16
CA TRP A 10 -9.99 -2.04 -3.55
C TRP A 10 -9.46 -1.51 -2.23
N VAL A 11 -9.74 -2.23 -1.16
CA VAL A 11 -9.36 -1.80 0.20
C VAL A 11 -8.72 -2.98 0.90
N SER A 12 -7.64 -2.74 1.62
CA SER A 12 -7.08 -3.74 2.54
C SER A 12 -8.06 -4.01 3.67
N ASP A 13 -8.35 -5.29 3.94
CA ASP A 13 -9.25 -5.73 5.01
C ASP A 13 -8.70 -5.40 6.42
N GLY A 14 -7.39 -5.12 6.53
CA GLY A 14 -6.72 -4.87 7.81
C GLY A 14 -6.52 -6.14 8.65
N GLY A 15 -6.73 -7.31 8.07
CA GLY A 15 -6.62 -8.62 8.68
C GLY A 15 -5.19 -9.15 8.73
N GLY A 16 -5.08 -10.44 9.06
CA GLY A 16 -3.82 -11.17 9.03
C GLY A 16 -3.45 -11.58 7.61
N ILE A 17 -2.22 -11.32 7.20
CA ILE A 17 -1.71 -11.75 5.89
C ILE A 17 -1.10 -13.15 6.01
N ALA A 18 -1.64 -14.11 5.25
CA ALA A 18 -1.18 -15.49 5.22
C ALA A 18 0.04 -15.63 4.28
N MET A 19 1.22 -15.34 4.81
CA MET A 19 2.45 -15.46 4.03
C MET A 19 2.80 -16.93 3.72
N PRO A 20 3.42 -17.20 2.55
CA PRO A 20 3.99 -18.52 2.28
C PRO A 20 5.05 -18.87 3.33
N ALA A 21 5.24 -20.17 3.58
CA ALA A 21 6.27 -20.63 4.49
C ALA A 21 7.65 -20.15 4.03
N ASP A 22 8.36 -19.43 4.90
CA ASP A 22 9.71 -18.97 4.61
C ASP A 22 10.69 -20.15 4.71
N PRO A 23 11.42 -20.49 3.64
CA PRO A 23 12.31 -21.65 3.63
C PRO A 23 13.50 -21.51 4.59
N GLN A 24 13.82 -20.28 5.03
CA GLN A 24 14.87 -20.02 6.01
C GLN A 24 14.31 -19.72 7.40
N GLY A 25 12.98 -19.72 7.56
CA GLY A 25 12.32 -19.34 8.81
C GLY A 25 12.57 -17.88 9.20
N PHE A 26 12.81 -17.00 8.22
CA PHE A 26 13.08 -15.60 8.48
C PHE A 26 11.88 -14.89 9.13
N VAL A 27 12.17 -14.08 10.15
CA VAL A 27 11.20 -13.22 10.84
C VAL A 27 11.84 -11.85 11.02
N ALA A 28 11.22 -10.82 10.43
CA ALA A 28 11.67 -9.45 10.57
C ALA A 28 11.32 -8.89 11.96
N SER A 29 12.23 -8.12 12.56
CA SER A 29 11.96 -7.35 13.77
C SER A 29 11.09 -6.13 13.44
N ASN A 30 10.02 -5.91 14.22
CA ASN A 30 9.13 -4.77 14.06
C ASN A 30 9.62 -3.49 14.79
N ASN A 31 10.71 -3.56 15.56
CA ASN A 31 11.16 -2.48 16.45
C ASN A 31 11.84 -1.30 15.74
N ASP A 32 11.99 -1.40 14.43
CA ASP A 32 12.88 -0.55 13.65
C ASP A 32 12.10 0.40 12.70
N ILE A 33 10.77 0.38 12.74
CA ILE A 33 9.91 1.29 11.98
C ILE A 33 9.65 2.57 12.78
N GLY A 34 10.37 3.63 12.40
CA GLY A 34 10.30 4.96 12.99
C GLY A 34 9.53 5.97 12.13
N VAL A 35 9.63 7.25 12.52
CA VAL A 35 8.90 8.36 11.88
C VAL A 35 9.20 8.49 10.38
N ASN A 36 10.45 8.26 9.99
CA ASN A 36 10.93 8.48 8.63
C ASN A 36 11.05 7.17 7.82
N GLY A 37 10.56 6.06 8.33
CA GLY A 37 10.67 4.76 7.68
C GLY A 37 11.25 3.68 8.58
N TRP A 38 11.44 2.51 8.00
CA TRP A 38 12.19 1.41 8.58
C TRP A 38 13.68 1.78 8.60
N SER A 39 14.38 1.50 9.69
CA SER A 39 15.84 1.57 9.83
C SER A 39 16.29 0.52 10.83
N ASP A 40 17.00 -0.52 10.40
CA ASP A 40 17.30 -1.74 11.17
C ASP A 40 18.28 -1.60 12.36
N GLY A 41 18.45 -0.40 12.90
CA GLY A 41 19.20 -0.18 14.13
C GLY A 41 20.73 -0.28 13.99
N GLY A 42 21.27 -0.42 12.78
CA GLY A 42 22.64 -0.01 12.47
C GLY A 42 23.61 -1.09 12.02
N ARG A 43 23.30 -1.78 10.91
CA ARG A 43 24.27 -2.24 9.91
C ARG A 43 23.51 -2.87 8.74
N ASP A 44 23.80 -2.34 7.55
CA ASP A 44 23.42 -2.78 6.21
C ASP A 44 21.99 -2.52 5.74
N ALA A 45 20.91 -3.12 6.24
CA ALA A 45 19.62 -3.13 5.53
C ALA A 45 18.62 -1.99 5.84
N PHE A 46 17.89 -1.53 4.81
CA PHE A 46 16.76 -0.57 4.91
C PHE A 46 17.05 0.78 5.61
N ASP A 47 18.07 1.54 5.21
CA ASP A 47 18.32 2.89 5.74
C ASP A 47 17.21 3.90 5.36
N GLY A 48 16.23 4.07 6.25
CA GLY A 48 15.13 5.03 6.08
C GLY A 48 14.13 4.64 4.99
N TYR A 49 14.00 3.33 4.71
CA TYR A 49 13.08 2.83 3.69
C TYR A 49 11.62 3.06 4.07
N GLY A 50 10.81 3.49 3.10
CA GLY A 50 9.40 3.83 3.32
C GLY A 50 9.18 5.25 3.83
N SER A 51 10.21 6.10 3.82
CA SER A 51 10.06 7.54 4.01
C SER A 51 9.04 8.08 3.02
N THR A 52 7.91 8.55 3.54
CA THR A 52 6.76 8.93 2.73
C THR A 52 6.51 10.42 2.79
N ARG A 53 6.47 11.04 1.62
CA ARG A 53 5.97 12.40 1.42
C ARG A 53 4.65 12.35 0.67
N MET A 54 3.63 13.01 1.21
CA MET A 54 2.32 13.18 0.58
C MET A 54 2.16 14.62 0.12
N THR A 55 1.60 14.84 -1.08
CA THR A 55 1.30 16.17 -1.61
C THR A 55 -0.18 16.29 -1.94
N VAL A 56 -0.82 17.37 -1.48
CA VAL A 56 -2.23 17.70 -1.77
C VAL A 56 -2.33 19.17 -2.14
N GLY A 57 -2.94 19.47 -3.30
CA GLY A 57 -3.09 20.86 -3.77
C GLY A 57 -1.76 21.63 -3.87
N GLY A 58 -0.66 20.93 -4.16
CA GLY A 58 0.70 21.50 -4.20
C GLY A 58 1.38 21.66 -2.84
N VAL A 59 0.71 21.36 -1.73
CA VAL A 59 1.30 21.37 -0.38
C VAL A 59 1.85 19.98 -0.07
N ALA A 60 3.16 19.88 0.13
CA ALA A 60 3.84 18.63 0.46
C ALA A 60 4.12 18.52 1.97
N GLN A 61 3.92 17.34 2.53
CA GLN A 61 4.17 17.02 3.93
C GLN A 61 4.87 15.68 4.07
N GLN A 62 5.87 15.63 4.96
CA GLN A 62 6.43 14.36 5.43
C GLN A 62 5.42 13.66 6.33
N VAL A 63 5.18 12.38 6.08
CA VAL A 63 4.26 11.56 6.87
C VAL A 63 5.06 10.82 7.95
N ASP A 64 4.57 10.84 9.19
CA ASP A 64 5.04 9.95 10.25
C ASP A 64 4.50 8.54 9.99
N VAL A 65 5.37 7.64 9.57
CA VAL A 65 5.01 6.26 9.21
C VAL A 65 5.26 5.25 10.33
N SER A 66 5.58 5.72 11.54
CA SER A 66 5.79 4.85 12.71
C SER A 66 4.55 4.00 13.02
N LEU A 67 4.75 2.83 13.61
CA LEU A 67 3.68 1.86 13.86
C LEU A 67 2.51 2.46 14.68
N GLY A 68 1.30 2.03 14.35
CA GLY A 68 0.04 2.46 14.94
C GLY A 68 -0.77 3.40 14.03
N VAL A 69 -1.77 4.03 14.63
CA VAL A 69 -2.67 4.96 13.92
C VAL A 69 -2.15 6.38 14.07
N ARG A 70 -2.14 7.13 12.96
CA ARG A 70 -1.78 8.55 12.89
C ARG A 70 -2.86 9.32 12.15
N GLN A 71 -3.07 10.57 12.52
CA GLN A 71 -3.91 11.50 11.77
C GLN A 71 -3.13 12.78 11.51
N PHE A 72 -3.25 13.31 10.31
CA PHE A 72 -2.58 14.53 9.90
C PHE A 72 -3.39 15.28 8.85
N ASN A 73 -3.07 16.55 8.63
CA ASN A 73 -3.68 17.38 7.60
C ASN A 73 -2.62 17.82 6.60
N VAL A 74 -2.88 17.65 5.31
CA VAL A 74 -1.99 18.10 4.22
C VAL A 74 -2.82 18.79 3.16
N GLY A 75 -2.45 20.01 2.77
CA GLY A 75 -3.20 20.78 1.77
C GLY A 75 -4.69 20.99 2.09
N GLY A 76 -5.07 20.93 3.37
CA GLY A 76 -6.48 21.02 3.82
C GLY A 76 -7.23 19.70 3.86
N MET A 77 -6.64 18.60 3.39
CA MET A 77 -7.21 17.25 3.48
C MET A 77 -6.79 16.58 4.79
N ALA A 78 -7.76 16.06 5.54
CA ALA A 78 -7.53 15.27 6.74
C ALA A 78 -7.36 13.79 6.39
N VAL A 79 -6.25 13.18 6.80
CA VAL A 79 -5.86 11.82 6.44
C VAL A 79 -5.62 11.00 7.70
N ARG A 80 -6.14 9.77 7.72
CA ARG A 80 -5.79 8.72 8.69
C ARG A 80 -4.79 7.77 8.04
N LEU A 81 -3.66 7.55 8.70
CA LEU A 81 -2.71 6.49 8.39
C LEU A 81 -2.82 5.39 9.45
N THR A 82 -2.94 4.15 9.02
CA THR A 82 -2.69 2.97 9.86
C THR A 82 -1.41 2.29 9.38
N SER A 83 -0.39 2.27 10.24
CA SER A 83 0.89 1.61 10.00
C SER A 83 0.99 0.36 10.88
N GLU A 84 1.17 -0.81 10.29
CA GLU A 84 1.18 -2.08 11.01
C GLU A 84 2.18 -3.07 10.43
N PHE A 85 2.71 -3.94 11.28
CA PHE A 85 3.65 -4.99 10.89
C PHE A 85 3.03 -6.35 11.18
N VAL A 86 2.69 -7.10 10.13
CA VAL A 86 1.93 -8.36 10.20
C VAL A 86 2.62 -9.39 9.32
N SER A 87 3.04 -10.52 9.89
CA SER A 87 3.63 -11.63 9.13
C SER A 87 4.80 -11.22 8.21
N ASN A 88 5.78 -10.43 8.68
CA ASN A 88 6.87 -9.85 7.86
C ASN A 88 6.43 -8.86 6.75
N VAL A 89 5.19 -8.38 6.82
CA VAL A 89 4.67 -7.35 5.94
C VAL A 89 4.48 -6.07 6.74
N TRP A 90 5.17 -5.02 6.33
CA TRP A 90 4.82 -3.66 6.74
C TRP A 90 3.72 -3.14 5.83
N ARG A 91 2.56 -2.84 6.41
CA ARG A 91 1.37 -2.33 5.72
C ARG A 91 1.07 -0.91 6.18
N LEU A 92 0.95 0.00 5.22
CA LEU A 92 0.54 1.39 5.41
C LEU A 92 -0.78 1.63 4.69
N ARG A 93 -1.85 1.90 5.44
CA ARG A 93 -3.18 2.22 4.89
C ARG A 93 -3.47 3.70 5.05
N TYR A 94 -3.64 4.40 3.94
CA TYR A 94 -3.99 5.82 3.89
C TYR A 94 -5.48 5.95 3.57
N GLU A 95 -6.23 6.63 4.42
CA GLU A 95 -7.67 6.80 4.28
C GLU A 95 -8.04 8.28 4.49
N PRO A 96 -9.00 8.83 3.73
CA PRO A 96 -9.52 10.14 4.06
C PRO A 96 -10.32 10.05 5.37
N VAL A 97 -10.17 11.05 6.26
CA VAL A 97 -10.96 11.10 7.50
C VAL A 97 -12.45 11.32 7.19
N PHE A 98 -12.75 12.06 6.13
CA PHE A 98 -14.10 12.29 5.65
C PHE A 98 -14.43 11.31 4.52
N ALA A 99 -15.57 10.63 4.63
CA ALA A 99 -16.03 9.72 3.59
C ALA A 99 -16.23 10.46 2.26
N ASN A 100 -15.92 9.78 1.15
CA ASN A 100 -16.06 10.29 -0.23
C ASN A 100 -15.27 11.58 -0.52
N ASP A 101 -14.17 11.83 0.19
CA ASP A 101 -13.21 12.86 -0.21
C ASP A 101 -12.47 12.39 -1.47
N GLU A 102 -12.79 13.01 -2.61
CA GLU A 102 -12.21 12.71 -3.93
C GLU A 102 -11.00 13.61 -4.25
N THR A 103 -10.45 14.30 -3.24
CA THR A 103 -9.24 15.12 -3.42
C THR A 103 -8.09 14.25 -3.93
N LEU A 104 -7.47 14.70 -5.02
CA LEU A 104 -6.33 14.01 -5.61
C LEU A 104 -5.06 14.26 -4.81
N VAL A 105 -4.30 13.18 -4.63
CA VAL A 105 -3.08 13.17 -3.83
C VAL A 105 -1.92 12.56 -4.62
N ASP A 106 -0.71 13.04 -4.35
CA ASP A 106 0.53 12.43 -4.83
C ASP A 106 1.31 11.84 -3.65
N PHE A 107 1.99 10.72 -3.89
CA PHE A 107 2.95 10.14 -2.95
C PHE A 107 4.34 10.04 -3.59
N SER A 108 5.35 10.29 -2.77
CA SER A 108 6.74 9.88 -3.01
C SER A 108 7.18 9.05 -1.83
N ILE A 109 7.44 7.77 -2.05
CA ILE A 109 7.95 6.84 -1.04
C ILE A 109 9.37 6.48 -1.43
N THR A 110 10.32 6.69 -0.53
CA THR A 110 11.74 6.50 -0.82
C THR A 110 12.46 5.77 0.29
N GLY A 111 13.62 5.22 -0.06
CA GLY A 111 14.72 4.99 0.87
C GLY A 111 15.73 4.03 0.30
N ASN A 112 16.74 3.75 1.09
CA ASN A 112 17.83 2.86 0.71
C ASN A 112 17.50 1.44 1.21
N MET A 113 17.66 0.46 0.34
CA MET A 113 17.41 -0.96 0.65
C MET A 113 18.54 -1.59 1.46
N GLY A 114 19.72 -0.97 1.46
CA GLY A 114 20.84 -1.38 2.29
C GLY A 114 21.63 -2.59 1.78
N SER A 115 21.41 -2.94 0.52
CA SER A 115 21.99 -4.13 -0.09
C SER A 115 23.50 -4.03 -0.32
N ASP A 116 24.23 -5.07 0.07
CA ASP A 116 25.67 -5.17 -0.08
C ASP A 116 26.06 -5.37 -1.55
N GLY A 117 26.39 -4.26 -2.22
CA GLY A 117 26.89 -4.26 -3.59
C GLY A 117 25.82 -4.00 -4.66
N GLY A 118 24.68 -3.43 -4.28
CA GLY A 118 23.61 -3.06 -5.21
C GLY A 118 22.37 -3.93 -5.06
N ILE A 119 21.19 -3.38 -5.34
CA ILE A 119 19.99 -4.18 -5.59
C ILE A 119 19.88 -4.65 -7.04
N ARG A 120 19.33 -5.85 -7.21
CA ARG A 120 18.70 -6.27 -8.48
C ARG A 120 17.21 -6.00 -8.39
N ALA A 121 16.70 -5.17 -9.29
CA ALA A 121 15.30 -4.79 -9.33
C ALA A 121 14.59 -5.42 -10.55
N GLN A 122 13.36 -5.88 -10.32
CA GLN A 122 12.42 -6.29 -11.36
C GLN A 122 11.06 -5.65 -11.08
N GLN A 123 10.24 -5.49 -12.11
CA GLN A 123 8.88 -5.00 -11.97
C GLN A 123 7.88 -6.01 -12.54
N PRO A 124 7.66 -7.15 -11.84
CA PRO A 124 6.70 -8.15 -12.29
C PRO A 124 5.27 -7.66 -12.07
N ARG A 125 4.31 -8.50 -12.46
CA ARG A 125 2.88 -8.23 -12.30
C ARG A 125 2.20 -9.34 -11.52
N VAL A 126 1.22 -8.97 -10.72
CA VAL A 126 0.30 -9.87 -10.03
C VAL A 126 -1.12 -9.52 -10.45
N GLU A 127 -1.98 -10.53 -10.61
CA GLU A 127 -3.38 -10.32 -10.99
C GLU A 127 -4.26 -10.16 -9.74
N PHE A 128 -5.15 -9.17 -9.77
CA PHE A 128 -6.20 -8.99 -8.78
C PHE A 128 -7.45 -8.46 -9.49
N ALA A 129 -8.62 -9.05 -9.21
CA ALA A 129 -9.90 -8.63 -9.81
C ALA A 129 -9.87 -8.47 -11.35
N GLY A 130 -9.12 -9.34 -12.07
CA GLY A 130 -8.96 -9.28 -13.52
C GLY A 130 -8.08 -8.12 -14.04
N ARG A 131 -7.36 -7.43 -13.14
CA ARG A 131 -6.42 -6.34 -13.46
C ARG A 131 -5.00 -6.75 -13.06
N GLN A 132 -4.02 -6.16 -13.74
CA GLN A 132 -2.60 -6.45 -13.51
C GLN A 132 -1.98 -5.34 -12.67
N LEU A 133 -1.61 -5.67 -11.43
CA LEU A 133 -0.89 -4.79 -10.51
C LEU A 133 0.60 -4.96 -10.73
N THR A 134 1.31 -3.87 -11.00
CA THR A 134 2.78 -3.89 -11.04
C THR A 134 3.31 -3.71 -9.62
N TYR A 135 4.29 -4.53 -9.25
CA TYR A 135 5.01 -4.41 -7.98
C TYR A 135 6.50 -4.34 -8.26
N LEU A 136 7.26 -3.73 -7.35
CA LEU A 136 8.71 -3.78 -7.37
C LEU A 136 9.17 -4.99 -6.58
N PHE A 137 10.03 -5.79 -7.20
CA PHE A 137 10.73 -6.89 -6.56
C PHE A 137 12.21 -6.54 -6.51
N THR A 138 12.80 -6.55 -5.32
CA THR A 138 14.23 -6.32 -5.14
C THR A 138 14.90 -7.51 -4.46
N THR A 139 16.13 -7.79 -4.87
CA THR A 139 17.02 -8.71 -4.17
C THR A 139 18.35 -8.05 -3.97
N ASP A 140 19.02 -8.36 -2.87
CA ASP A 140 20.43 -8.05 -2.71
C ASP A 140 21.25 -8.76 -3.82
N ALA A 141 22.33 -8.11 -4.27
CA ALA A 141 23.33 -8.72 -5.13
C ALA A 141 24.33 -9.58 -4.34
N GLY A 142 24.47 -9.31 -3.04
CA GLY A 142 25.18 -10.12 -2.06
C GLY A 142 24.33 -11.26 -1.46
N PRO A 143 24.96 -12.20 -0.74
CA PRO A 143 24.25 -13.20 0.04
C PRO A 143 23.92 -12.66 1.45
N GLY A 144 22.67 -12.74 1.89
CA GLY A 144 22.34 -12.51 3.31
C GLY A 144 20.96 -11.93 3.56
N ASP A 145 20.43 -11.17 2.60
CA ASP A 145 19.15 -10.49 2.76
C ASP A 145 17.98 -11.20 2.09
N PRO A 146 16.80 -11.22 2.72
CA PRO A 146 15.59 -11.71 2.09
C PRO A 146 15.20 -10.80 0.91
N PRO A 147 14.71 -11.37 -0.19
CA PRO A 147 14.06 -10.60 -1.23
C PRO A 147 12.87 -9.80 -0.71
N VAL A 148 12.62 -8.66 -1.35
CA VAL A 148 11.64 -7.68 -0.90
C VAL A 148 10.63 -7.39 -2.01
N VAL A 149 9.36 -7.42 -1.65
CA VAL A 149 8.23 -7.07 -2.51
C VAL A 149 7.64 -5.75 -2.03
N HIS A 150 7.52 -4.80 -2.94
CA HIS A 150 6.91 -3.49 -2.70
C HIS A 150 5.71 -3.31 -3.62
N LEU A 151 4.53 -3.15 -3.03
CA LEU A 151 3.29 -3.03 -3.77
C LEU A 151 2.50 -1.83 -3.25
N PHE A 152 2.18 -0.89 -4.14
CA PHE A 152 1.25 0.20 -3.85
C PHE A 152 -0.04 -0.02 -4.63
N VAL A 153 -1.17 0.02 -3.92
CA VAL A 153 -2.50 -0.24 -4.46
C VAL A 153 -3.40 0.98 -4.20
N PRO A 154 -3.68 1.81 -5.22
CA PRO A 154 -4.77 2.78 -5.15
C PRO A 154 -6.11 2.05 -5.02
N SER A 155 -7.07 2.64 -4.31
CA SER A 155 -8.39 2.01 -4.18
C SER A 155 -9.21 2.05 -5.46
N ASP A 156 -9.03 3.06 -6.31
CA ASP A 156 -9.67 3.11 -7.63
C ASP A 156 -8.88 2.25 -8.63
N PRO A 157 -9.48 1.17 -9.18
CA PRO A 157 -8.83 0.29 -10.16
C PRO A 157 -8.35 1.00 -11.42
N GLU A 158 -8.99 2.11 -11.80
CA GLU A 158 -8.59 2.87 -12.99
C GLU A 158 -7.32 3.70 -12.75
N GLN A 159 -6.90 3.86 -11.49
CA GLN A 159 -5.71 4.63 -11.10
C GLN A 159 -4.45 3.77 -10.95
N ILE A 160 -4.48 2.47 -11.24
CA ILE A 160 -3.30 1.59 -11.15
C ILE A 160 -2.11 2.07 -11.98
N GLY A 161 -2.37 2.75 -13.11
CA GLY A 161 -1.34 3.32 -13.98
C GLY A 161 -0.63 4.54 -13.40
N ALA A 162 -1.10 5.07 -12.28
CA ALA A 162 -0.50 6.21 -11.59
C ALA A 162 0.73 5.84 -10.76
N VAL A 163 0.95 4.55 -10.50
CA VAL A 163 2.05 4.04 -9.68
C VAL A 163 3.26 3.74 -10.55
N THR A 164 4.40 4.31 -10.18
CA THR A 164 5.68 4.09 -10.88
C THR A 164 6.77 3.74 -9.87
N TYR A 165 7.58 2.76 -10.24
CA TYR A 165 8.70 2.29 -9.43
C TYR A 165 10.01 2.62 -10.15
N ALA A 166 10.97 3.14 -9.41
CA ALA A 166 12.30 3.44 -9.90
C ALA A 166 13.34 2.97 -8.88
N ASN A 167 14.52 2.61 -9.38
CA ASN A 167 15.68 2.26 -8.57
C ASN A 167 16.93 2.96 -9.11
N ALA A 168 17.79 3.43 -8.21
CA ALA A 168 19.07 4.07 -8.54
C ALA A 168 20.14 3.63 -7.52
N GLY A 169 20.96 2.65 -7.90
CA GLY A 169 21.74 1.89 -6.92
C GLY A 169 20.79 1.23 -5.94
N ASP A 170 21.06 1.36 -4.65
CA ASP A 170 20.24 0.79 -3.56
C ASP A 170 19.04 1.65 -3.18
N ASN A 171 18.90 2.82 -3.79
CA ASN A 171 17.78 3.71 -3.51
C ASN A 171 16.57 3.33 -4.36
N VAL A 172 15.47 3.05 -3.70
CA VAL A 172 14.18 2.81 -4.32
C VAL A 172 13.30 4.05 -4.16
N THR A 173 12.61 4.40 -5.23
CA THR A 173 11.60 5.47 -5.26
C THR A 173 10.32 4.94 -5.87
N ILE A 174 9.22 5.07 -5.14
CA ILE A 174 7.86 4.82 -5.62
C ILE A 174 7.18 6.16 -5.74
N THR A 175 6.75 6.50 -6.95
CA THR A 175 6.00 7.73 -7.21
C THR A 175 4.58 7.36 -7.61
N VAL A 176 3.61 7.93 -6.89
CA VAL A 176 2.19 7.80 -7.16
C VAL A 176 1.64 9.18 -7.43
N ARG A 177 0.89 9.36 -8.52
CA ARG A 177 0.42 10.68 -8.94
C ARG A 177 -1.09 10.71 -9.15
N GLN A 178 -1.73 11.71 -8.58
CA GLN A 178 -3.11 12.07 -8.85
C GLN A 178 -4.07 10.89 -8.61
N ILE A 179 -3.98 10.30 -7.41
CA ILE A 179 -4.90 9.24 -6.98
C ILE A 179 -5.89 9.75 -5.93
N THR A 180 -7.00 9.06 -5.77
CA THR A 180 -7.92 9.24 -4.64
C THR A 180 -7.63 8.25 -3.52
N LEU A 181 -7.95 8.61 -2.28
CA LEU A 181 -7.88 7.69 -1.14
C LEU A 181 -9.21 6.91 -0.95
N PRO A 182 -9.18 5.68 -0.39
CA PRO A 182 -8.04 5.03 0.27
C PRO A 182 -6.94 4.52 -0.67
N ALA A 183 -5.77 4.22 -0.11
CA ALA A 183 -4.67 3.55 -0.79
C ALA A 183 -3.85 2.74 0.22
N THR A 184 -3.26 1.63 -0.22
CA THR A 184 -2.45 0.77 0.65
C THR A 184 -1.06 0.57 0.05
N PHE A 185 -0.03 0.69 0.88
CA PHE A 185 1.34 0.35 0.54
C PHE A 185 1.81 -0.83 1.39
N TYR A 186 2.44 -1.80 0.74
CA TYR A 186 2.99 -2.99 1.35
C TYR A 186 4.49 -3.09 1.09
N VAL A 187 5.22 -3.53 2.12
CA VAL A 187 6.62 -3.96 2.03
C VAL A 187 6.71 -5.33 2.69
N ALA A 188 7.03 -6.36 1.92
CA ALA A 188 7.08 -7.73 2.41
C ALA A 188 8.47 -8.33 2.21
N LEU A 189 8.98 -9.01 3.23
CA LEU A 189 10.30 -9.62 3.23
C LEU A 189 10.15 -11.13 3.40
N SER A 190 10.64 -11.91 2.43
CA SER A 190 10.68 -13.36 2.57
C SER A 190 11.59 -14.02 1.54
N TYR A 191 12.32 -15.04 1.97
CA TYR A 191 13.05 -15.96 1.09
C TYR A 191 12.14 -16.88 0.27
N ALA A 192 10.85 -16.95 0.59
CA ALA A 192 9.87 -17.63 -0.25
C ALA A 192 9.71 -16.89 -1.59
N ALA A 193 9.83 -15.55 -1.58
CA ALA A 193 10.04 -14.80 -2.81
C ALA A 193 11.50 -15.00 -3.22
N GLY A 194 11.74 -15.71 -4.32
CA GLY A 194 13.06 -15.81 -4.92
C GLY A 194 13.01 -15.30 -6.36
N LEU A 195 14.17 -15.08 -6.98
CA LEU A 195 14.25 -14.70 -8.41
C LEU A 195 13.48 -15.66 -9.32
N ALA A 196 13.34 -16.93 -8.92
CA ALA A 196 12.60 -17.94 -9.67
C ALA A 196 11.07 -17.88 -9.47
N ASN A 197 10.58 -17.25 -8.40
CA ASN A 197 9.16 -17.15 -8.10
C ASN A 197 8.85 -15.89 -7.27
N PRO A 198 8.99 -14.68 -7.83
CA PRO A 198 8.71 -13.45 -7.10
C PRO A 198 7.21 -13.24 -6.83
N GLY A 199 6.32 -14.03 -7.48
CA GLY A 199 4.87 -13.85 -7.41
C GLY A 199 4.21 -14.43 -6.15
N VAL A 200 4.84 -15.38 -5.47
CA VAL A 200 4.21 -16.07 -4.32
C VAL A 200 3.89 -15.12 -3.16
N VAL A 201 4.79 -14.19 -2.86
CA VAL A 201 4.55 -13.16 -1.84
C VAL A 201 3.58 -12.10 -2.35
N ALA A 202 3.69 -11.67 -3.61
CA ALA A 202 2.76 -10.71 -4.19
C ALA A 202 1.31 -11.21 -4.17
N ASN A 203 1.09 -12.51 -4.40
CA ASN A 203 -0.23 -13.14 -4.26
C ASN A 203 -0.77 -13.01 -2.83
N ALA A 204 0.05 -13.31 -1.82
CA ALA A 204 -0.36 -13.14 -0.42
C ALA A 204 -0.72 -11.68 -0.07
N LEU A 205 -0.07 -10.70 -0.70
CA LEU A 205 -0.41 -9.28 -0.51
C LEU A 205 -1.72 -8.88 -1.18
N VAL A 206 -2.05 -9.45 -2.34
CA VAL A 206 -3.34 -9.14 -2.99
C VAL A 206 -4.51 -9.93 -2.39
N ASP A 207 -4.24 -11.05 -1.71
CA ASP A 207 -5.24 -11.76 -0.91
C ASP A 207 -5.75 -10.94 0.30
N ASP A 208 -5.00 -9.91 0.70
CA ASP A 208 -5.40 -8.91 1.71
C ASP A 208 -6.44 -7.89 1.20
N LEU A 209 -6.62 -7.81 -0.12
CA LEU A 209 -7.49 -6.83 -0.75
C LEU A 209 -8.91 -7.35 -0.88
N GLU A 210 -9.87 -6.52 -0.49
CA GLU A 210 -11.29 -6.74 -0.70
C GLU A 210 -11.85 -5.76 -1.74
N ILE A 211 -12.83 -6.26 -2.50
CA ILE A 211 -13.65 -5.43 -3.38
C ILE A 211 -14.83 -4.89 -2.58
N GLN A 212 -14.91 -3.57 -2.48
CA GLN A 212 -16.01 -2.86 -1.82
C GLN A 212 -16.79 -2.05 -2.86
N ALA A 213 -18.11 -1.94 -2.69
CA ALA A 213 -18.90 -0.99 -3.43
C ALA A 213 -18.44 0.43 -3.06
N GLY A 214 -18.18 1.28 -4.06
CA GLY A 214 -17.75 2.65 -3.81
C GLY A 214 -18.76 3.39 -2.93
N GLY A 215 -18.25 4.18 -1.99
CA GLY A 215 -19.08 5.10 -1.24
C GLY A 215 -19.87 5.97 -2.21
N GLY A 216 -21.19 6.01 -2.03
CA GLY A 216 -22.09 6.59 -3.00
C GLY A 216 -21.71 8.04 -3.34
N GLY A 217 -21.30 8.27 -4.59
CA GLY A 217 -21.03 9.61 -5.11
C GLY A 217 -22.31 10.44 -5.23
N ALA A 218 -22.22 11.63 -5.83
CA ALA A 218 -23.39 12.48 -6.08
C ALA A 218 -24.50 11.78 -6.89
N ASP A 219 -24.12 10.76 -7.68
CA ASP A 219 -24.98 9.94 -8.53
C ASP A 219 -25.44 8.62 -7.87
N ALA A 220 -25.03 8.35 -6.63
CA ALA A 220 -25.59 7.22 -5.91
C ALA A 220 -27.08 7.48 -5.63
N PRO A 221 -27.96 6.47 -5.77
CA PRO A 221 -29.37 6.64 -5.47
C PRO A 221 -29.53 7.16 -4.05
N ARG A 222 -29.97 8.41 -3.91
CA ARG A 222 -30.45 8.92 -2.64
C ARG A 222 -31.72 8.16 -2.34
N PHE A 223 -31.64 7.13 -1.50
CA PHE A 223 -32.84 6.55 -0.91
C PHE A 223 -33.50 7.65 -0.09
N GLY A 224 -34.47 8.34 -0.69
CA GLY A 224 -35.43 9.13 0.06
C GLY A 224 -36.09 8.21 1.07
N ASN A 225 -36.39 8.73 2.26
CA ASN A 225 -37.14 8.01 3.28
C ASN A 225 -38.44 7.48 2.65
N TYR A 226 -38.46 6.20 2.26
CA TYR A 226 -39.70 5.54 1.88
C TYR A 226 -40.45 5.29 3.18
N GLU A 227 -41.43 6.14 3.46
CA GLU A 227 -42.43 5.88 4.48
C GLU A 227 -43.29 4.72 3.95
N LEU A 228 -43.10 3.54 4.54
CA LEU A 228 -43.77 2.32 4.15
C LEU A 228 -45.19 2.37 4.71
N THR A 229 -46.14 2.89 3.93
CA THR A 229 -47.56 2.82 4.27
C THR A 229 -48.04 1.41 3.94
N VAL A 230 -48.27 0.60 4.96
CA VAL A 230 -48.93 -0.70 4.82
C VAL A 230 -50.44 -0.43 4.78
N ASP A 231 -51.06 -0.63 3.62
CA ASP A 231 -52.51 -0.79 3.54
C ASP A 231 -52.85 -2.24 3.90
N GLU A 232 -53.47 -2.43 5.06
CA GLU A 232 -54.10 -3.71 5.41
C GLU A 232 -55.37 -3.89 4.54
N GLN A 233 -55.41 -4.97 3.77
CA GLN A 233 -56.63 -5.48 3.12
C GLN A 233 -57.24 -6.62 3.93
#